data_AF-A0A816S1J3-F1
#
_entry.id   AF-A0A816S1J3-F1
#
_cell.length_a   1.000
_cell.length_b   1.000
_cell.length_c   1.000
_cell.angle_alpha   90.00
_cell.angle_beta   90.00
_cell.angle_gamma   90.00
#
_symmetry.space_group_name_H-M   'P 1'
#
loop_
_entity.id
_entity.type
_entity.pdbx_description
1 polymer ?
#
loop_
_entity_poly.entity_id
_entity_poly.type
_entity_poly.pdbx_seq_one_letter_code
_entity_poly.pdbx_strand_id
1 'polypeptide(L)'
;MHQTQEPLVCVEIKSTDEYLSDQPLSSEEKKYYDECKQYYYMTKRPLISVSDEIFDRNVAIESLILKFGIDEDCHQFRLQTFLNNVCSILNITMHDISINNIQYGSTILETEIFGKLESKDKALKIRVMYESLTDKMQEELAKLNVFFVYMGSIEAFAKQQNYRSEIKLNPQFNRTYGPGHTYWIGALNDGRDRGGKPYYCPVGWQRNSLYITDKFRARFKGWCICYHGTKFNFGLAILLSGLKPADCTAHGEGIYASPSIIYACHPRYAEIKEIEPTHQNEYFKNGKYVQFVLECRVHPSNIKVIGRETLGARTTIDSNVSNEEIAWVIETNAKKIVDFNDVDAEMICTGIMIRVTEQHPQSLPDSKWWSG
;
A
#
# COMPACT_ATOMS: atom_id res chain seq x y z
N MET A 1 41.15 -36.39 -1.64
CA MET A 1 41.86 -35.28 -0.98
C MET A 1 40.82 -34.46 -0.22
N HIS A 2 40.75 -34.58 1.10
CA HIS A 2 39.94 -33.67 1.91
C HIS A 2 40.70 -32.36 2.02
N GLN A 3 40.25 -31.32 1.32
CA GLN A 3 40.68 -29.95 1.62
C GLN A 3 40.16 -29.64 3.02
N THR A 4 41.07 -29.56 3.99
CA THR A 4 40.80 -28.99 5.30
C THR A 4 40.39 -27.55 5.09
N GLN A 5 39.10 -27.26 5.28
CA GLN A 5 38.61 -25.88 5.35
C GLN A 5 39.33 -25.20 6.51
N GLU A 6 40.09 -24.14 6.21
CA GLU A 6 40.66 -23.28 7.24
C GLU A 6 39.52 -22.71 8.11
N PRO A 7 39.70 -22.67 9.44
CA PRO A 7 38.70 -22.09 10.33
C PRO A 7 38.44 -20.64 9.93
N LEU A 8 37.18 -20.35 9.62
CA LEU A 8 36.71 -19.00 9.29
C LEU A 8 36.99 -18.07 10.47
N VAL A 9 37.92 -17.13 10.28
CA VAL A 9 38.17 -16.06 11.23
C VAL A 9 36.95 -15.13 11.20
N CYS A 10 36.22 -15.02 12.31
CA CYS A 10 35.19 -14.01 12.46
C CYS A 10 35.82 -12.63 12.32
N VAL A 11 35.40 -11.89 11.29
CA VAL A 11 35.81 -10.49 11.11
C VAL A 11 35.11 -9.68 12.20
N GLU A 12 35.88 -9.20 13.17
CA GLU A 12 35.38 -8.30 14.22
C GLU A 12 35.14 -6.90 13.62
N ILE A 13 33.90 -6.43 13.67
CA ILE A 13 33.54 -5.08 13.22
C ILE A 13 33.94 -4.09 14.32
N LYS A 14 34.94 -3.25 14.06
CA LYS A 14 35.54 -2.38 15.08
C LYS A 14 34.77 -1.08 15.33
N SER A 15 34.24 -0.45 14.28
CA SER A 15 33.50 0.82 14.39
C SER A 15 32.50 0.99 13.25
N THR A 16 31.46 1.80 13.47
CA THR A 16 30.58 2.31 12.41
C THR A 16 31.34 3.20 11.43
N ASP A 17 32.41 3.88 11.87
CA ASP A 17 33.20 4.81 11.06
C ASP A 17 33.82 4.17 9.82
N GLU A 18 34.11 2.86 9.86
CA GLU A 18 34.67 2.12 8.73
C GLU A 18 33.70 2.00 7.54
N TYR A 19 32.41 2.22 7.77
CA TYR A 19 31.34 2.05 6.78
C TYR A 19 30.58 3.35 6.49
N LEU A 20 30.96 4.46 7.12
CA LEU A 20 30.30 5.73 6.90
C LEU A 20 30.48 6.18 5.45
N SER A 21 29.37 6.45 4.78
CA SER A 21 29.33 7.01 3.44
C SER A 21 29.62 8.51 3.48
N ASP A 22 30.47 8.96 2.55
CA ASP A 22 30.66 10.39 2.28
C ASP A 22 29.43 11.03 1.62
N GLN A 23 28.50 10.21 1.10
CA GLN A 23 27.28 10.68 0.45
C GLN A 23 26.14 10.80 1.47
N PRO A 24 25.71 12.03 1.81
CA PRO A 24 24.54 12.21 2.66
C PRO A 24 23.28 11.70 1.94
N LEU A 25 22.22 11.45 2.72
CA LEU A 25 20.90 11.20 2.16
C LEU A 25 20.46 12.36 1.26
N SER A 26 19.81 12.04 0.14
CA SER A 26 19.15 13.08 -0.65
C SER A 26 18.01 13.74 0.16
N SER A 27 17.54 14.90 -0.29
CA SER A 27 16.42 15.59 0.36
C SER A 27 15.15 14.72 0.33
N GLU A 28 14.95 14.01 -0.77
CA GLU A 28 13.83 13.09 -0.99
C GLU A 28 13.91 11.86 -0.08
N GLU A 29 15.09 11.24 0.01
CA GLU A 29 15.31 10.11 0.91
C GLU A 29 15.12 10.50 2.37
N LYS A 30 15.67 11.67 2.77
CA LYS A 30 15.49 12.20 4.11
C LYS A 30 14.02 12.37 4.46
N LYS A 31 13.24 13.00 3.57
CA LYS A 31 11.79 13.16 3.74
C LYS A 31 11.09 11.81 3.86
N TYR A 32 11.44 10.84 3.01
CA TYR A 32 10.88 9.50 3.06
C TYR A 32 11.15 8.79 4.39
N TYR A 33 12.38 8.83 4.89
CA TYR A 33 12.71 8.23 6.18
C TYR A 33 12.07 8.96 7.37
N ASP A 34 11.91 10.28 7.28
CA ASP A 34 11.16 11.04 8.29
C ASP A 34 9.69 10.59 8.35
N GLU A 35 9.04 10.36 7.20
CA GLU A 35 7.68 9.80 7.14
C GLU A 35 7.61 8.37 7.70
N CYS A 36 8.58 7.51 7.38
CA CYS A 36 8.68 6.17 7.96
C CYS A 36 8.87 6.21 9.48
N LYS A 37 9.65 7.16 9.98
CA LYS A 37 9.87 7.36 11.42
C LYS A 37 8.60 7.85 12.12
N GLN A 38 7.83 8.75 11.51
CA GLN A 38 6.51 9.15 12.03
C GLN A 38 5.56 7.95 12.11
N TYR A 39 5.49 7.12 11.06
CA TYR A 39 4.73 5.88 11.08
C TYR A 39 5.16 4.96 12.23
N TYR A 40 6.47 4.77 12.42
CA TYR A 40 7.01 3.98 13.53
C TYR A 40 6.62 4.55 14.89
N TYR A 41 6.66 5.88 15.09
CA TYR A 41 6.25 6.48 16.34
C TYR A 41 4.77 6.30 16.66
N MET A 42 3.91 6.32 15.64
CA MET A 42 2.48 6.09 15.78
C MET A 42 2.13 4.62 16.05
N THR A 43 2.80 3.70 15.37
CA THR A 43 2.42 2.27 15.36
C THR A 43 3.28 1.39 16.26
N LYS A 44 4.45 1.89 16.65
CA LYS A 44 5.53 1.13 17.31
C LYS A 44 5.98 -0.09 16.50
N ARG A 45 5.82 -0.05 15.18
CA ARG A 45 6.22 -1.11 14.24
C ARG A 45 7.02 -0.52 13.08
N PRO A 46 8.13 -1.16 12.65
CA PRO A 46 8.85 -0.73 11.46
C PRO A 46 7.95 -0.79 10.23
N LEU A 47 8.16 0.13 9.29
CA LEU A 47 7.64 -0.03 7.94
C LEU A 47 8.51 -1.07 7.20
N ILE A 48 7.90 -2.16 6.75
CA ILE A 48 8.57 -3.19 5.96
C ILE A 48 8.25 -2.98 4.48
N SER A 49 9.29 -2.87 3.67
CA SER A 49 9.23 -2.75 2.22
C SER A 49 9.92 -3.93 1.57
N VAL A 50 9.26 -4.57 0.60
CA VAL A 50 9.80 -5.73 -0.11
C VAL A 50 9.66 -5.48 -1.60
N SER A 51 10.70 -5.74 -2.37
CA SER A 51 10.71 -5.64 -3.83
C SER A 51 9.92 -6.78 -4.48
N ASP A 52 9.25 -6.49 -5.59
CA ASP A 52 8.42 -7.45 -6.33
C ASP A 52 9.20 -8.67 -6.82
N GLU A 53 10.49 -8.48 -7.13
CA GLU A 53 11.37 -9.54 -7.62
C GLU A 53 11.60 -10.67 -6.60
N ILE A 54 11.34 -10.42 -5.30
CA ILE A 54 11.38 -11.46 -4.27
C ILE A 54 10.21 -12.44 -4.43
N PHE A 55 9.08 -11.96 -4.97
CA PHE A 55 7.89 -12.76 -5.24
C PHE A 55 7.95 -13.48 -6.57
N ASP A 56 8.64 -12.92 -7.57
CA ASP A 56 8.75 -13.54 -8.88
C ASP A 56 9.63 -14.79 -8.83
N ARG A 57 9.04 -15.94 -9.22
CA ARG A 57 9.77 -17.21 -9.26
C ARG A 57 10.72 -17.35 -10.42
N ASN A 58 10.57 -16.49 -11.42
CA ASN A 58 11.34 -16.52 -12.65
C ASN A 58 12.51 -15.54 -12.64
N VAL A 59 12.56 -14.61 -11.67
CA VAL A 59 13.65 -13.67 -11.52
C VAL A 59 14.76 -14.28 -10.68
N ALA A 60 15.96 -14.34 -11.23
CA ALA A 60 17.16 -14.70 -10.48
C ALA A 60 17.58 -13.51 -9.61
N ILE A 61 17.62 -13.71 -8.30
CA ILE A 61 18.09 -12.71 -7.35
C ILE A 61 19.57 -13.01 -7.08
N GLU A 62 20.46 -12.24 -7.71
CA GLU A 62 21.91 -12.43 -7.59
C GLU A 62 22.42 -12.04 -6.20
N SER A 63 21.87 -10.95 -5.66
CA SER A 63 22.11 -10.43 -4.32
C SER A 63 20.84 -9.88 -3.70
N LEU A 64 20.76 -9.92 -2.37
CA LEU A 64 19.68 -9.31 -1.62
C LEU A 64 20.24 -8.15 -0.81
N ILE A 65 19.72 -6.95 -1.02
CA ILE A 65 19.97 -5.81 -0.15
C ILE A 65 18.94 -5.81 0.97
N LEU A 66 19.42 -5.75 2.21
CA LEU A 66 18.63 -5.29 3.36
C LEU A 66 19.07 -3.89 3.75
N LYS A 67 18.12 -2.94 3.71
CA LYS A 67 18.34 -1.58 4.17
C LYS A 67 17.53 -1.33 5.43
N PHE A 68 18.19 -0.91 6.50
CA PHE A 68 17.58 -0.65 7.80
C PHE A 68 17.60 0.85 8.06
N GLY A 69 16.45 1.41 8.46
CA GLY A 69 16.40 2.70 9.14
C GLY A 69 16.31 2.47 10.64
N ILE A 70 17.31 2.94 11.39
CA ILE A 70 17.41 2.77 12.83
C ILE A 70 17.35 4.15 13.51
N ASP A 71 16.47 4.30 14.50
CA ASP A 71 16.28 5.54 15.25
C ASP A 71 17.34 5.71 16.35
N GLU A 72 18.62 5.64 15.96
CA GLU A 72 19.78 5.84 16.82
C GLU A 72 20.83 6.71 16.13
N ASP A 73 21.60 7.42 16.95
CA ASP A 73 22.77 8.18 16.52
C ASP A 73 23.88 7.22 16.07
N CYS A 74 24.42 7.44 14.87
CA CYS A 74 25.43 6.56 14.26
C CYS A 74 26.74 6.44 15.05
N HIS A 75 27.08 7.43 15.89
CA HIS A 75 28.27 7.39 16.74
C HIS A 75 28.04 6.59 18.03
N GLN A 76 26.78 6.42 18.44
CA GLN A 76 26.41 5.63 19.61
C GLN A 76 25.95 4.21 19.22
N PHE A 77 25.65 4.01 17.94
CA PHE A 77 25.12 2.78 17.39
C PHE A 77 26.13 1.63 17.46
N ARG A 78 25.75 0.57 18.20
CA ARG A 78 26.58 -0.63 18.37
C ARG A 78 26.36 -1.62 17.22
N LEU A 79 26.93 -1.32 16.07
CA LEU A 79 26.76 -2.07 14.80
C LEU A 79 26.89 -3.60 14.95
N GLN A 80 27.96 -4.08 15.59
CA GLN A 80 28.16 -5.53 15.79
C GLN A 80 27.03 -6.17 16.62
N THR A 81 26.56 -5.48 17.67
CA THR A 81 25.47 -5.98 18.52
C THR A 81 24.16 -6.00 17.75
N PHE A 82 23.89 -4.93 17.00
CA PHE A 82 22.72 -4.85 16.13
C PHE A 82 22.70 -5.97 15.10
N LEU A 83 23.79 -6.18 14.37
CA LEU A 83 23.87 -7.21 13.34
C LEU A 83 23.73 -8.62 13.91
N ASN A 84 24.30 -8.90 15.10
CA ASN A 84 24.09 -10.17 15.79
C ASN A 84 22.60 -10.41 16.12
N ASN A 85 21.89 -9.37 16.56
CA ASN A 85 20.47 -9.46 16.85
C ASN A 85 19.65 -9.66 15.57
N VAL A 86 19.94 -8.91 14.51
CA VAL A 86 19.30 -9.08 13.19
C VAL A 86 19.55 -10.48 12.63
N CYS A 87 20.78 -10.99 12.73
CA CYS A 87 21.12 -12.36 12.34
C CYS A 87 20.25 -13.39 13.05
N SER A 88 20.12 -13.24 14.37
CA SER A 88 19.25 -14.11 15.19
C SER A 88 17.79 -14.02 14.77
N ILE A 89 17.27 -12.81 14.55
CA ILE A 89 15.88 -12.56 14.14
C ILE A 89 15.58 -13.18 12.76
N LEU A 90 16.49 -13.00 11.79
CA LEU A 90 16.32 -13.45 10.41
C LEU A 90 16.82 -14.89 10.17
N ASN A 91 17.33 -15.56 11.21
CA ASN A 91 17.94 -16.88 11.13
C ASN A 91 19.05 -16.97 10.05
N ILE A 92 19.94 -15.98 10.04
CA ILE A 92 21.16 -15.92 9.22
C ILE A 92 22.40 -15.75 10.12
N THR A 93 23.58 -15.79 9.53
CA THR A 93 24.85 -15.62 10.26
C THR A 93 25.57 -14.35 9.82
N MET A 94 26.51 -13.88 10.65
CA MET A 94 27.38 -12.75 10.29
C MET A 94 28.20 -12.99 9.02
N HIS A 95 28.44 -14.25 8.64
CA HIS A 95 29.12 -14.59 7.39
C HIS A 95 28.25 -14.39 6.14
N ASP A 96 26.93 -14.34 6.32
CA ASP A 96 25.99 -14.11 5.24
C ASP A 96 25.84 -12.62 4.89
N ILE A 97 26.31 -11.72 5.77
CA ILE A 97 26.12 -10.27 5.66
C ILE A 97 27.41 -9.57 5.26
N SER A 98 27.32 -8.71 4.24
CA SER A 98 28.30 -7.69 3.93
C SER A 98 27.68 -6.32 4.19
N ILE A 99 28.41 -5.40 4.83
CA ILE A 99 27.95 -4.02 5.04
C ILE A 99 28.41 -3.21 3.83
N ASN A 100 27.48 -2.55 3.15
CA ASN A 100 27.79 -1.71 2.01
C ASN A 100 28.13 -0.28 2.46
N ASN A 101 27.24 0.31 3.27
CA ASN A 101 27.39 1.67 3.76
C ASN A 101 26.52 1.96 4.99
N ILE A 102 26.86 3.04 5.68
CA ILE A 102 26.08 3.69 6.73
C ILE A 102 25.99 5.18 6.40
N GLN A 103 24.79 5.76 6.45
CA GLN A 103 24.59 7.19 6.19
C GLN A 103 24.16 7.95 7.46
N TYR A 104 24.61 9.20 7.57
CA TYR A 104 24.32 10.11 8.69
C TYR A 104 22.85 10.56 8.73
N GLY A 105 22.32 10.71 9.95
CA GLY A 105 20.92 11.02 10.24
C GLY A 105 20.40 10.08 11.33
N SER A 106 19.17 9.58 11.17
CA SER A 106 18.87 8.25 11.72
C SER A 106 19.83 7.26 11.06
N THR A 107 20.44 6.34 11.80
CA THR A 107 21.39 5.38 11.23
C THR A 107 20.71 4.59 10.10
N ILE A 108 21.09 4.88 8.85
CA ILE A 108 20.63 4.12 7.67
C ILE A 108 21.74 3.14 7.33
N LEU A 109 21.48 1.85 7.56
CA LEU A 109 22.43 0.77 7.35
C LEU A 109 22.02 -0.03 6.11
N GLU A 110 22.92 -0.11 5.13
CA GLU A 110 22.74 -0.95 3.95
C GLU A 110 23.62 -2.18 4.03
N THR A 111 23.02 -3.35 3.87
CA THR A 111 23.71 -4.64 3.88
C THR A 111 23.35 -5.46 2.65
N GLU A 112 24.32 -6.21 2.14
CA GLU A 112 24.13 -7.22 1.12
C GLU A 112 24.19 -8.60 1.77
N ILE A 113 23.21 -9.45 1.47
CA ILE A 113 23.14 -10.82 1.97
C ILE A 113 23.47 -11.80 0.85
N PHE A 114 24.24 -12.83 1.22
CA PHE A 114 24.47 -14.06 0.46
C PHE A 114 25.41 -13.97 -0.74
N GLY A 115 26.28 -12.96 -0.85
CA GLY A 115 27.19 -12.80 -2.00
C GLY A 115 27.93 -14.07 -2.47
N LYS A 116 28.22 -15.01 -1.56
CA LYS A 116 28.97 -16.26 -1.83
C LYS A 116 28.14 -17.57 -2.00
N LEU A 117 26.82 -17.54 -1.87
CA LEU A 117 25.99 -18.76 -2.00
C LEU A 117 25.70 -19.15 -3.47
N GLU A 118 25.46 -20.43 -3.72
CA GLU A 118 24.98 -20.89 -5.03
C GLU A 118 23.56 -20.37 -5.34
N SER A 119 23.28 -20.13 -6.62
CA SER A 119 22.10 -19.38 -7.09
C SER A 119 20.75 -19.97 -6.70
N LYS A 120 20.64 -21.30 -6.62
CA LYS A 120 19.36 -21.97 -6.29
C LYS A 120 19.01 -21.89 -4.81
N ASP A 121 20.02 -21.94 -3.93
CA ASP A 121 19.82 -21.85 -2.48
C ASP A 121 19.54 -20.41 -2.03
N LYS A 122 20.08 -19.42 -2.76
CA LYS A 122 19.82 -17.98 -2.53
C LYS A 122 18.33 -17.65 -2.59
N ALA A 123 17.67 -17.95 -3.71
CA ALA A 123 16.26 -17.59 -3.90
C ALA A 123 15.35 -18.23 -2.84
N LEU A 124 15.60 -19.49 -2.46
CA LEU A 124 14.84 -20.18 -1.42
C LEU A 124 15.06 -19.54 -0.05
N LYS A 125 16.31 -19.26 0.35
CA LYS A 125 16.63 -18.60 1.63
C LYS A 125 16.03 -17.20 1.73
N ILE A 126 16.10 -16.42 0.64
CA ILE A 126 15.48 -15.10 0.56
C ILE A 126 13.96 -15.22 0.78
N ARG A 127 13.30 -16.19 0.16
CA ARG A 127 11.86 -16.41 0.38
C ARG A 127 11.54 -16.83 1.81
N VAL A 128 12.31 -17.74 2.39
CA VAL A 128 12.13 -18.15 3.79
C VAL A 128 12.30 -16.96 4.72
N MET A 129 13.29 -16.09 4.46
CA MET A 129 13.48 -14.84 5.20
C MET A 129 12.27 -13.91 5.05
N TYR A 130 11.75 -13.74 3.83
CA TYR A 130 10.54 -12.96 3.61
C TYR A 130 9.33 -13.53 4.36
N GLU A 131 9.11 -14.84 4.26
CA GLU A 131 8.00 -15.54 4.93
C GLU A 131 8.10 -15.44 6.46
N SER A 132 9.30 -15.20 6.99
CA SER A 132 9.57 -14.97 8.41
C SER A 132 9.26 -13.56 8.90
N LEU A 133 9.04 -12.56 8.01
CA LEU A 133 8.65 -11.16 8.32
C LEU A 133 7.23 -11.03 8.88
N THR A 134 6.92 -11.80 9.91
CA THR A 134 5.66 -11.81 10.66
C THR A 134 5.55 -10.58 11.59
N ASP A 135 4.35 -10.32 12.11
CA ASP A 135 4.10 -9.30 13.14
C ASP A 135 5.04 -9.44 14.34
N LYS A 136 5.25 -10.69 14.81
CA LYS A 136 6.18 -10.99 15.89
C LYS A 136 7.59 -10.53 15.55
N MET A 137 8.02 -10.73 14.31
CA MET A 137 9.35 -10.31 13.87
C MET A 137 9.47 -8.79 13.79
N GLN A 138 8.42 -8.10 13.33
CA GLN A 138 8.38 -6.63 13.37
C GLN A 138 8.47 -6.10 14.81
N GLU A 139 7.85 -6.77 15.77
CA GLU A 139 7.96 -6.44 17.20
C GLU A 139 9.37 -6.64 17.73
N GLU A 140 10.08 -7.70 17.33
CA GLU A 140 11.49 -7.88 17.70
C GLU A 140 12.40 -6.82 17.05
N LEU A 141 12.17 -6.47 15.78
CA LEU A 141 12.90 -5.40 15.10
C LEU A 141 12.64 -4.03 15.74
N ALA A 142 11.42 -3.76 16.18
CA ALA A 142 11.07 -2.53 16.89
C ALA A 142 11.86 -2.38 18.20
N LYS A 143 12.16 -3.48 18.91
CA LYS A 143 13.02 -3.45 20.11
C LYS A 143 14.46 -3.03 19.82
N LEU A 144 14.89 -3.11 18.55
CA LEU A 144 16.17 -2.64 18.06
C LEU A 144 16.09 -1.22 17.49
N ASN A 145 15.03 -0.46 17.79
CA ASN A 145 14.77 0.88 17.27
C ASN A 145 14.71 0.96 15.74
N VAL A 146 14.43 -0.16 15.06
CA VAL A 146 14.26 -0.19 13.61
C VAL A 146 12.90 0.44 13.28
N PHE A 147 12.91 1.53 12.50
CA PHE A 147 11.71 2.17 12.00
C PHE A 147 11.40 1.81 10.54
N PHE A 148 12.39 1.29 9.81
CA PHE A 148 12.25 0.92 8.40
C PHE A 148 13.11 -0.29 8.05
N VAL A 149 12.56 -1.20 7.23
CA VAL A 149 13.32 -2.26 6.58
C VAL A 149 12.94 -2.32 5.11
N TYR A 150 13.92 -2.32 4.23
CA TYR A 150 13.75 -2.70 2.83
C TYR A 150 14.45 -4.03 2.56
N MET A 151 13.85 -4.83 1.68
CA MET A 151 14.36 -6.11 1.21
C MET A 151 14.19 -6.19 -0.31
N GLY A 152 15.29 -6.28 -1.07
CA GLY A 152 15.27 -6.37 -2.54
C GLY A 152 16.62 -5.99 -3.17
N SER A 153 16.65 -5.72 -4.47
CA SER A 153 17.83 -5.19 -5.18
C SER A 153 17.96 -3.68 -4.99
N ILE A 154 19.16 -3.15 -5.24
CA ILE A 154 19.40 -1.69 -5.18
C ILE A 154 18.69 -0.97 -6.32
N GLU A 155 18.59 -1.58 -7.50
CA GLU A 155 17.85 -1.06 -8.65
C GLU A 155 16.36 -0.99 -8.36
N ALA A 156 15.79 -2.04 -7.75
CA ALA A 156 14.41 -2.03 -7.33
C ALA A 156 14.18 -1.04 -6.20
N PHE A 157 15.14 -0.83 -5.29
CA PHE A 157 15.04 0.16 -4.23
C PHE A 157 14.97 1.57 -4.81
N ALA A 158 15.89 1.91 -5.72
CA ALA A 158 15.90 3.20 -6.40
C ALA A 158 14.61 3.43 -7.19
N LYS A 159 14.12 2.39 -7.91
CA LYS A 159 12.81 2.44 -8.59
C LYS A 159 11.67 2.61 -7.59
N GLN A 160 11.66 1.88 -6.48
CA GLN A 160 10.60 1.91 -5.49
C GLN A 160 10.59 3.24 -4.73
N GLN A 161 11.74 3.83 -4.43
CA GLN A 161 11.81 5.20 -3.94
C GLN A 161 11.26 6.19 -4.96
N ASN A 162 11.44 5.96 -6.26
CA ASN A 162 10.82 6.77 -7.32
C ASN A 162 9.31 6.51 -7.50
N TYR A 163 8.81 5.29 -7.22
CA TYR A 163 7.39 4.94 -7.33
C TYR A 163 6.59 5.31 -6.08
N ARG A 164 7.15 5.07 -4.88
CA ARG A 164 6.52 5.38 -3.59
C ARG A 164 6.62 6.84 -3.21
N SER A 165 7.57 7.59 -3.75
CA SER A 165 7.69 9.04 -3.50
C SER A 165 6.53 9.83 -4.07
N GLU A 166 5.69 9.26 -4.94
CA GLU A 166 4.58 10.03 -5.48
C GLU A 166 3.35 9.16 -5.73
N ILE A 167 2.44 9.13 -4.75
CA ILE A 167 1.00 9.13 -5.08
C ILE A 167 0.79 10.39 -5.92
N LYS A 168 1.06 10.28 -7.23
CA LYS A 168 0.96 11.40 -8.16
C LYS A 168 -0.52 11.66 -8.36
N LEU A 169 -0.98 12.83 -7.94
CA LEU A 169 -2.29 13.29 -8.39
C LEU A 169 -2.22 13.57 -9.90
N ASN A 170 -3.36 13.39 -10.57
CA ASN A 170 -3.54 13.81 -11.94
C ASN A 170 -4.66 14.86 -12.03
N PRO A 171 -4.37 16.14 -11.70
CA PRO A 171 -5.38 17.18 -11.58
C PRO A 171 -6.23 17.40 -12.85
N GLN A 172 -5.68 17.07 -14.03
CA GLN A 172 -6.42 17.14 -15.30
C GLN A 172 -7.69 16.27 -15.30
N PHE A 173 -7.71 15.21 -14.49
CA PHE A 173 -8.85 14.29 -14.36
C PHE A 173 -9.58 14.43 -13.02
N ASN A 174 -9.31 15.49 -12.24
CA ASN A 174 -10.12 15.81 -11.07
C ASN A 174 -11.51 16.28 -11.51
N ARG A 175 -12.54 15.87 -10.78
CA ARG A 175 -13.93 16.18 -11.12
C ARG A 175 -14.71 16.51 -9.86
N THR A 176 -15.59 17.48 -9.95
CA THR A 176 -16.69 17.65 -9.00
C THR A 176 -17.95 17.12 -9.68
N TYR A 177 -18.63 16.18 -9.04
CA TYR A 177 -19.79 15.53 -9.62
C TYR A 177 -21.08 16.11 -9.06
N GLY A 178 -21.91 16.68 -9.93
CA GLY A 178 -23.19 17.29 -9.58
C GLY A 178 -23.61 18.42 -10.51
N PRO A 179 -24.87 18.89 -10.40
CA PRO A 179 -25.38 20.01 -11.20
C PRO A 179 -24.45 21.23 -11.13
N GLY A 180 -24.18 21.86 -12.28
CA GLY A 180 -23.22 22.97 -12.40
C GLY A 180 -21.75 22.53 -12.60
N HIS A 181 -21.45 21.23 -12.49
CA HIS A 181 -20.14 20.65 -12.76
C HIS A 181 -20.25 19.44 -13.70
N THR A 182 -19.49 18.37 -13.44
CA THR A 182 -19.58 17.12 -14.23
C THR A 182 -20.82 16.36 -13.80
N TYR A 183 -21.78 16.18 -14.69
CA TYR A 183 -23.05 15.55 -14.35
C TYR A 183 -23.67 14.85 -15.56
N TRP A 184 -24.30 13.71 -15.30
CA TRP A 184 -25.14 13.00 -16.27
C TRP A 184 -26.18 12.16 -15.51
N ILE A 185 -27.24 11.77 -16.22
CA ILE A 185 -28.32 10.93 -15.69
C ILE A 185 -28.21 9.53 -16.33
N GLY A 186 -28.38 8.50 -15.52
CA GLY A 186 -28.26 7.11 -15.95
C GLY A 186 -26.82 6.69 -16.24
N ALA A 187 -26.65 5.62 -17.03
CA ALA A 187 -25.34 5.09 -17.37
C ALA A 187 -24.59 6.05 -18.31
N LEU A 188 -23.29 6.25 -18.07
CA LEU A 188 -22.44 7.08 -18.92
C LEU A 188 -22.24 6.43 -20.30
N ASN A 189 -22.65 7.14 -21.35
CA ASN A 189 -22.53 6.71 -22.74
C ASN A 189 -21.47 7.53 -23.49
N ASP A 190 -20.21 7.43 -23.06
CA ASP A 190 -19.08 8.17 -23.64
C ASP A 190 -18.35 7.41 -24.77
N GLY A 191 -18.94 6.33 -25.27
CA GLY A 191 -18.37 5.46 -26.30
C GLY A 191 -17.14 4.66 -25.83
N ARG A 192 -16.82 4.68 -24.53
CA ARG A 192 -15.66 3.96 -23.98
C ARG A 192 -16.06 2.57 -23.49
N ASP A 193 -15.14 1.63 -23.67
CA ASP A 193 -15.29 0.28 -23.16
C ASP A 193 -15.01 0.23 -21.65
N ARG A 194 -16.05 -0.11 -20.89
CA ARG A 194 -16.07 -0.20 -19.42
C ARG A 194 -16.35 -1.63 -18.94
N GLY A 195 -16.02 -2.63 -19.76
CA GLY A 195 -16.13 -4.03 -19.36
C GLY A 195 -17.56 -4.51 -19.18
N GLY A 196 -18.49 -3.93 -19.93
CA GLY A 196 -19.92 -4.29 -19.88
C GLY A 196 -20.65 -3.90 -18.60
N LYS A 197 -20.02 -3.14 -17.68
CA LYS A 197 -20.67 -2.63 -16.47
C LYS A 197 -20.97 -1.12 -16.60
N PRO A 198 -22.19 -0.68 -16.26
CA PRO A 198 -22.54 0.73 -16.35
C PRO A 198 -21.76 1.56 -15.34
N TYR A 199 -21.48 2.82 -15.68
CA TYR A 199 -20.88 3.79 -14.78
C TYR A 199 -21.84 4.96 -14.56
N TYR A 200 -22.27 5.14 -13.32
CA TYR A 200 -23.23 6.17 -12.93
C TYR A 200 -22.51 7.37 -12.35
N CYS A 201 -23.12 8.55 -12.46
CA CYS A 201 -22.54 9.78 -11.92
C CYS A 201 -22.53 9.73 -10.39
N PRO A 202 -21.36 9.81 -9.72
CA PRO A 202 -21.29 9.82 -8.26
C PRO A 202 -21.63 11.23 -7.72
N VAL A 203 -22.88 11.66 -7.88
CA VAL A 203 -23.36 13.00 -7.52
C VAL A 203 -23.05 13.32 -6.04
N GLY A 204 -22.53 14.51 -5.78
CA GLY A 204 -22.15 14.96 -4.44
C GLY A 204 -20.72 14.59 -4.04
N TRP A 205 -19.94 13.98 -4.93
CA TRP A 205 -18.55 13.60 -4.68
C TRP A 205 -17.57 14.43 -5.52
N GLN A 206 -16.41 14.70 -4.95
CA GLN A 206 -15.23 15.18 -5.64
C GLN A 206 -14.26 14.02 -5.87
N ARG A 207 -13.72 13.90 -7.07
CA ARG A 207 -12.68 12.95 -7.42
C ARG A 207 -11.34 13.65 -7.51
N ASN A 208 -10.38 13.16 -6.73
CA ASN A 208 -8.96 13.45 -6.90
C ASN A 208 -8.35 12.27 -7.65
N SER A 209 -8.01 12.48 -8.92
CA SER A 209 -7.45 11.43 -9.76
C SER A 209 -6.05 11.08 -9.33
N LEU A 210 -5.71 9.79 -9.40
CA LEU A 210 -4.34 9.33 -9.34
C LEU A 210 -3.79 9.22 -10.77
N TYR A 211 -2.51 9.54 -10.94
CA TYR A 211 -1.73 9.20 -12.12
C TYR A 211 -1.26 7.77 -11.97
N ILE A 212 -1.55 6.94 -12.98
CA ILE A 212 -1.19 5.51 -12.99
C ILE A 212 -0.13 5.23 -14.05
N THR A 213 -0.38 5.67 -15.29
CA THR A 213 0.54 5.49 -16.42
C THR A 213 0.08 6.34 -17.62
N ASP A 214 1.01 6.76 -18.47
CA ASP A 214 0.69 7.47 -19.73
C ASP A 214 -0.15 6.63 -20.69
N LYS A 215 -0.05 5.30 -20.61
CA LYS A 215 -0.79 4.36 -21.46
C LYS A 215 -2.13 3.92 -20.85
N PHE A 216 -2.68 4.70 -19.92
CA PHE A 216 -3.86 4.35 -19.11
C PHE A 216 -5.02 3.80 -19.95
N ARG A 217 -5.38 4.50 -21.04
CA ARG A 217 -6.51 4.10 -21.90
C ARG A 217 -6.30 2.77 -22.59
N ALA A 218 -5.09 2.50 -23.07
CA ALA A 218 -4.77 1.26 -23.77
C ALA A 218 -4.72 0.08 -22.78
N ARG A 219 -4.07 0.29 -21.62
CA ARG A 219 -3.88 -0.74 -20.60
C ARG A 219 -5.18 -1.17 -19.92
N PHE A 220 -6.04 -0.21 -19.56
CA PHE A 220 -7.26 -0.47 -18.80
C PHE A 220 -8.53 -0.38 -19.66
N LYS A 221 -8.41 -0.63 -20.97
CA LYS A 221 -9.57 -0.75 -21.87
C LYS A 221 -10.39 -1.97 -21.44
N GLY A 222 -11.70 -1.81 -21.32
CA GLY A 222 -12.58 -2.90 -20.88
C GLY A 222 -12.57 -3.17 -19.38
N TRP A 223 -11.86 -2.36 -18.59
CA TRP A 223 -11.94 -2.44 -17.13
C TRP A 223 -13.12 -1.61 -16.64
N CYS A 224 -13.90 -2.20 -15.74
CA CYS A 224 -15.04 -1.53 -15.11
C CYS A 224 -14.61 -0.70 -13.91
N ILE A 225 -15.46 0.26 -13.51
CA ILE A 225 -15.23 1.12 -12.35
C ILE A 225 -16.01 0.55 -11.16
N CYS A 226 -15.38 0.55 -9.99
CA CYS A 226 -16.01 0.22 -8.73
C CYS A 226 -15.40 1.05 -7.59
N TYR A 227 -15.96 0.89 -6.40
CA TYR A 227 -15.67 1.68 -5.23
C TYR A 227 -15.36 0.79 -4.03
N HIS A 228 -14.34 1.15 -3.27
CA HIS A 228 -13.94 0.48 -2.04
C HIS A 228 -13.98 1.46 -0.87
N GLY A 229 -14.90 1.25 0.07
CA GLY A 229 -14.95 2.01 1.32
C GLY A 229 -13.83 1.55 2.27
N THR A 230 -13.20 2.49 2.95
CA THR A 230 -12.19 2.18 3.98
C THR A 230 -12.18 3.24 5.09
N LYS A 231 -11.43 2.98 6.18
CA LYS A 231 -11.25 3.94 7.28
C LYS A 231 -10.11 4.92 6.99
N PHE A 232 -10.17 6.13 7.55
CA PHE A 232 -9.22 7.21 7.25
C PHE A 232 -7.79 6.81 7.56
N ASN A 233 -7.57 6.13 8.67
CA ASN A 233 -6.25 5.67 9.09
C ASN A 233 -5.64 4.61 8.15
N PHE A 234 -6.45 3.93 7.34
CA PHE A 234 -5.97 2.94 6.37
C PHE A 234 -5.84 3.49 4.95
N GLY A 235 -6.45 4.64 4.64
CA GLY A 235 -6.47 5.19 3.28
C GLY A 235 -5.07 5.34 2.67
N LEU A 236 -4.15 5.98 3.39
CA LEU A 236 -2.78 6.15 2.91
C LEU A 236 -2.02 4.82 2.82
N ALA A 237 -2.17 3.95 3.82
CA ALA A 237 -1.53 2.63 3.82
C ALA A 237 -1.97 1.80 2.60
N ILE A 238 -3.26 1.83 2.27
CA ILE A 238 -3.81 1.16 1.09
C ILE A 238 -3.29 1.77 -0.21
N LEU A 239 -3.18 3.09 -0.30
CA LEU A 239 -2.65 3.73 -1.50
C LEU A 239 -1.17 3.41 -1.73
N LEU A 240 -0.39 3.28 -0.66
CA LEU A 240 1.04 2.99 -0.73
C LEU A 240 1.37 1.50 -0.83
N SER A 241 0.51 0.63 -0.28
CA SER A 241 0.81 -0.80 -0.10
C SER A 241 -0.19 -1.72 -0.78
N GLY A 242 -1.28 -1.20 -1.35
CA GLY A 242 -2.34 -2.02 -1.95
C GLY A 242 -3.42 -2.47 -0.98
N LEU A 243 -4.34 -3.31 -1.47
CA LEU A 243 -5.48 -3.82 -0.70
C LEU A 243 -5.22 -5.22 -0.16
N LYS A 244 -5.45 -5.41 1.14
CA LYS A 244 -5.48 -6.75 1.74
C LYS A 244 -6.86 -7.42 1.51
N PRO A 245 -6.92 -8.68 1.05
CA PRO A 245 -8.18 -9.44 1.01
C PRO A 245 -8.81 -9.59 2.39
N ALA A 246 -10.14 -9.65 2.41
CA ALA A 246 -10.88 -10.03 3.60
C ALA A 246 -10.86 -11.56 3.73
N ASP A 247 -10.41 -12.07 4.88
CA ASP A 247 -10.14 -13.51 5.09
C ASP A 247 -11.42 -14.34 5.33
N CYS A 248 -12.55 -13.74 5.75
CA CYS A 248 -13.79 -14.45 6.09
C CYS A 248 -15.02 -13.52 6.09
N THR A 249 -15.76 -13.47 4.99
CA THR A 249 -16.89 -12.55 4.80
C THR A 249 -18.06 -13.22 4.09
N ALA A 250 -19.21 -12.54 4.05
CA ALA A 250 -20.50 -13.09 3.58
C ALA A 250 -20.46 -13.74 2.19
N HIS A 251 -19.52 -13.32 1.33
CA HIS A 251 -19.37 -13.81 -0.04
C HIS A 251 -18.02 -14.52 -0.30
N GLY A 252 -17.31 -14.92 0.76
CA GLY A 252 -16.00 -15.57 0.69
C GLY A 252 -14.81 -14.62 0.77
N GLU A 253 -13.61 -15.15 0.47
CA GLU A 253 -12.35 -14.39 0.50
C GLU A 253 -12.16 -13.54 -0.75
N GLY A 254 -11.67 -12.30 -0.58
CA GLY A 254 -11.30 -11.41 -1.68
C GLY A 254 -11.32 -9.92 -1.32
N ILE A 255 -11.12 -9.05 -2.31
CA ILE A 255 -11.33 -7.61 -2.15
C ILE A 255 -12.82 -7.29 -2.35
N TYR A 256 -13.43 -6.63 -1.38
CA TYR A 256 -14.83 -6.20 -1.48
C TYR A 256 -14.92 -4.82 -2.14
N ALA A 257 -15.73 -4.70 -3.17
CA ALA A 257 -16.01 -3.45 -3.84
C ALA A 257 -17.49 -3.36 -4.24
N SER A 258 -17.88 -2.22 -4.79
CA SER A 258 -19.25 -2.01 -5.29
C SER A 258 -19.26 -1.09 -6.50
N PRO A 259 -20.15 -1.29 -7.49
CA PRO A 259 -20.36 -0.30 -8.54
C PRO A 259 -21.14 0.92 -8.03
N SER A 260 -21.71 0.87 -6.81
CA SER A 260 -22.41 1.98 -6.19
C SER A 260 -21.53 2.64 -5.13
N ILE A 261 -21.19 3.92 -5.35
CA ILE A 261 -20.54 4.73 -4.32
C ILE A 261 -21.46 4.96 -3.11
N ILE A 262 -22.78 4.96 -3.33
CA ILE A 262 -23.78 5.11 -2.26
C ILE A 262 -23.71 3.94 -1.29
N TYR A 263 -23.56 2.71 -1.79
CA TYR A 263 -23.32 1.54 -0.93
C TYR A 263 -21.93 1.55 -0.30
N ALA A 264 -20.89 1.82 -1.08
CA ALA A 264 -19.51 1.81 -0.61
C ALA A 264 -19.22 2.87 0.47
N CYS A 265 -20.00 3.97 0.49
CA CYS A 265 -19.85 5.04 1.47
C CYS A 265 -20.60 4.82 2.80
N HIS A 266 -21.27 3.68 2.99
CA HIS A 266 -21.92 3.36 4.25
C HIS A 266 -20.89 3.36 5.40
N PRO A 267 -21.21 3.85 6.62
CA PRO A 267 -20.26 3.98 7.73
C PRO A 267 -19.54 2.69 8.16
N ARG A 268 -20.13 1.52 7.86
CA ARG A 268 -19.48 0.22 8.06
C ARG A 268 -18.23 0.04 7.19
N TYR A 269 -18.22 0.62 5.99
CA TYR A 269 -17.16 0.46 5.00
C TYR A 269 -16.31 1.73 4.91
N ALA A 270 -16.94 2.90 4.80
CA ALA A 270 -16.25 4.19 4.71
C ALA A 270 -16.52 5.05 5.94
N GLU A 271 -15.46 5.32 6.71
CA GLU A 271 -15.55 6.11 7.93
C GLU A 271 -16.05 7.54 7.64
N ILE A 272 -16.91 8.06 8.53
CA ILE A 272 -17.27 9.48 8.59
C ILE A 272 -16.37 10.14 9.61
N LYS A 273 -15.67 11.21 9.20
CA LYS A 273 -14.85 12.00 10.10
C LYS A 273 -15.41 13.41 10.21
N GLU A 274 -15.61 13.88 11.43
CA GLU A 274 -15.87 15.30 11.68
C GLU A 274 -14.58 16.08 11.44
N ILE A 275 -14.70 17.18 10.70
CA ILE A 275 -13.57 18.04 10.35
C ILE A 275 -13.29 18.93 11.55
N GLU A 276 -12.04 18.91 12.03
CA GLU A 276 -11.62 19.80 13.11
C GLU A 276 -11.76 21.27 12.68
N PRO A 277 -12.21 22.17 13.56
CA PRO A 277 -12.44 23.57 13.21
C PRO A 277 -11.22 24.28 12.60
N THR A 278 -10.01 23.89 12.99
CA THR A 278 -8.74 24.37 12.43
C THR A 278 -8.59 24.01 10.95
N HIS A 279 -8.91 22.76 10.58
CA HIS A 279 -8.82 22.27 9.20
C HIS A 279 -9.98 22.72 8.30
N GLN A 280 -11.13 23.07 8.89
CA GLN A 280 -12.31 23.50 8.15
C GLN A 280 -12.02 24.76 7.31
N ASN A 281 -11.35 25.76 7.89
CA ASN A 281 -11.07 27.02 7.21
C ASN A 281 -9.97 26.89 6.14
N GLU A 282 -9.05 25.95 6.34
CA GLU A 282 -7.87 25.78 5.49
C GLU A 282 -8.17 24.90 4.26
N TYR A 283 -8.82 23.75 4.45
CA TYR A 283 -8.95 22.72 3.42
C TYR A 283 -10.39 22.47 2.96
N PHE A 284 -11.38 22.68 3.83
CA PHE A 284 -12.76 22.25 3.61
C PHE A 284 -13.75 23.37 3.93
N LYS A 285 -13.64 24.51 3.23
CA LYS A 285 -14.53 25.67 3.47
C LYS A 285 -15.99 25.23 3.52
N ASN A 286 -16.66 25.52 4.64
CA ASN A 286 -18.05 25.17 4.96
C ASN A 286 -18.32 23.66 5.18
N GLY A 287 -17.32 22.78 5.12
CA GLY A 287 -17.47 21.36 5.41
C GLY A 287 -17.40 21.06 6.90
N LYS A 288 -18.35 20.30 7.45
CA LYS A 288 -18.29 19.81 8.84
C LYS A 288 -17.90 18.34 8.91
N TYR A 289 -18.26 17.56 7.90
CA TYR A 289 -17.95 16.14 7.82
C TYR A 289 -17.25 15.83 6.51
N VAL A 290 -16.35 14.86 6.55
CA VAL A 290 -15.67 14.30 5.39
C VAL A 290 -15.80 12.78 5.37
N GLN A 291 -16.04 12.23 4.19
CA GLN A 291 -15.92 10.80 3.90
C GLN A 291 -15.01 10.63 2.69
N PHE A 292 -14.28 9.52 2.65
CA PHE A 292 -13.53 9.13 1.47
C PHE A 292 -13.79 7.68 1.08
N VAL A 293 -13.72 7.42 -0.22
CA VAL A 293 -13.89 6.10 -0.84
C VAL A 293 -12.85 6.00 -1.96
N LEU A 294 -12.26 4.83 -2.15
CA LEU A 294 -11.34 4.61 -3.27
C LEU A 294 -12.15 4.32 -4.54
N GLU A 295 -11.89 5.04 -5.62
CA GLU A 295 -12.35 4.67 -6.95
C GLU A 295 -11.31 3.76 -7.57
N CYS A 296 -11.74 2.56 -7.96
CA CYS A 296 -10.88 1.53 -8.51
C CYS A 296 -11.34 1.12 -9.91
N ARG A 297 -10.41 0.52 -10.66
CA ARG A 297 -10.70 -0.25 -11.86
C ARG A 297 -10.39 -1.71 -11.66
N VAL A 298 -11.25 -2.57 -12.21
CA VAL A 298 -11.08 -4.03 -12.17
C VAL A 298 -11.44 -4.62 -13.53
N HIS A 299 -10.65 -5.60 -13.98
CA HIS A 299 -11.00 -6.35 -15.17
C HIS A 299 -12.20 -7.26 -14.87
N PRO A 300 -13.24 -7.32 -15.73
CA PRO A 300 -14.46 -8.08 -15.44
C PRO A 300 -14.22 -9.56 -15.11
N SER A 301 -13.18 -10.19 -15.69
CA SER A 301 -12.84 -11.60 -15.39
C SER A 301 -12.39 -11.83 -13.95
N ASN A 302 -11.96 -10.79 -13.24
CA ASN A 302 -11.47 -10.90 -11.87
C ASN A 302 -12.60 -10.70 -10.85
N ILE A 303 -13.81 -10.37 -11.29
CA ILE A 303 -14.99 -10.27 -10.43
C ILE A 303 -15.52 -11.69 -10.22
N LYS A 304 -15.17 -12.29 -9.09
CA LYS A 304 -15.56 -13.66 -8.72
C LYS A 304 -17.02 -13.77 -8.32
N VAL A 305 -17.49 -12.79 -7.54
CA VAL A 305 -18.87 -12.76 -7.05
C VAL A 305 -19.48 -11.41 -7.37
N ILE A 306 -20.69 -11.45 -7.93
CA ILE A 306 -21.63 -10.34 -7.96
C ILE A 306 -22.82 -10.81 -7.15
N GLY A 307 -23.09 -10.14 -6.03
CA GLY A 307 -24.09 -10.60 -5.09
C GLY A 307 -24.80 -9.48 -4.37
N ARG A 308 -25.73 -9.93 -3.52
CA ARG A 308 -26.58 -9.06 -2.73
C ARG A 308 -25.79 -8.23 -1.72
N GLU A 309 -26.30 -7.05 -1.41
CA GLU A 309 -25.91 -6.25 -0.26
C GLU A 309 -25.83 -7.08 1.05
N THR A 310 -24.92 -6.71 1.94
CA THR A 310 -24.63 -7.46 3.18
C THR A 310 -25.00 -6.68 4.45
N LEU A 311 -25.79 -5.62 4.30
CA LEU A 311 -26.25 -4.75 5.38
C LEU A 311 -27.70 -5.02 5.78
N GLY A 312 -28.43 -5.87 5.04
CA GLY A 312 -29.82 -6.22 5.31
C GLY A 312 -30.81 -5.13 4.88
N ALA A 313 -30.44 -4.28 3.92
CA ALA A 313 -31.26 -3.16 3.48
C ALA A 313 -32.62 -3.64 2.96
N ARG A 314 -33.70 -3.09 3.54
CA ARG A 314 -35.09 -3.37 3.12
C ARG A 314 -35.59 -2.46 2.01
N THR A 315 -34.88 -1.37 1.76
CA THR A 315 -35.17 -0.38 0.73
C THR A 315 -34.11 -0.43 -0.36
N THR A 316 -34.42 0.18 -1.50
CA THR A 316 -33.43 0.37 -2.57
C THR A 316 -32.28 1.25 -2.06
N ILE A 317 -31.06 0.74 -2.15
CA ILE A 317 -29.84 1.45 -1.74
C ILE A 317 -29.46 2.52 -2.78
N ASP A 318 -29.41 2.13 -4.05
CA ASP A 318 -29.06 2.97 -5.19
C ASP A 318 -30.07 2.74 -6.30
N SER A 319 -30.69 3.80 -6.81
CA SER A 319 -31.70 3.66 -7.87
C SER A 319 -31.14 3.11 -9.18
N ASN A 320 -29.82 3.14 -9.37
CA ASN A 320 -29.14 2.69 -10.58
C ASN A 320 -28.54 1.28 -10.47
N VAL A 321 -28.44 0.72 -9.26
CA VAL A 321 -27.80 -0.57 -9.00
C VAL A 321 -28.72 -1.43 -8.14
N SER A 322 -29.10 -2.60 -8.65
CA SER A 322 -29.92 -3.55 -7.90
C SER A 322 -29.24 -3.97 -6.60
N ASN A 323 -29.99 -4.03 -5.49
CA ASN A 323 -29.49 -4.55 -4.21
C ASN A 323 -28.94 -5.98 -4.33
N GLU A 324 -29.39 -6.77 -5.31
CA GLU A 324 -28.96 -8.15 -5.56
C GLU A 324 -27.61 -8.24 -6.31
N GLU A 325 -27.08 -7.13 -6.83
CA GLU A 325 -25.86 -7.10 -7.65
C GLU A 325 -24.84 -6.04 -7.18
N ILE A 326 -25.09 -5.43 -6.02
CA ILE A 326 -24.36 -4.25 -5.54
C ILE A 326 -23.04 -4.60 -4.84
N ALA A 327 -22.85 -5.84 -4.36
CA ALA A 327 -21.63 -6.26 -3.70
C ALA A 327 -20.77 -7.11 -4.64
N TRP A 328 -19.54 -6.68 -4.88
CA TRP A 328 -18.57 -7.41 -5.70
C TRP A 328 -17.45 -7.97 -4.84
N VAL A 329 -17.02 -9.19 -5.13
CA VAL A 329 -15.80 -9.79 -4.59
C VAL A 329 -14.82 -9.98 -5.72
N ILE A 330 -13.65 -9.35 -5.62
CA ILE A 330 -12.57 -9.46 -6.58
C ILE A 330 -11.63 -10.58 -6.14
N GLU A 331 -11.37 -11.51 -7.04
CA GLU A 331 -10.40 -12.59 -6.85
C GLU A 331 -8.98 -12.03 -6.78
N THR A 332 -8.19 -12.54 -5.84
CA THR A 332 -6.82 -12.08 -5.62
C THR A 332 -5.78 -13.14 -5.94
N ASN A 333 -6.18 -14.28 -6.53
CA ASN A 333 -5.27 -15.37 -6.89
C ASN A 333 -4.36 -15.81 -5.73
N ALA A 334 -4.90 -15.85 -4.51
CA ALA A 334 -4.17 -16.13 -3.26
C ALA A 334 -3.07 -15.11 -2.89
N LYS A 335 -3.03 -13.93 -3.53
CA LYS A 335 -2.19 -12.81 -3.09
C LYS A 335 -2.68 -12.29 -1.75
N LYS A 336 -1.77 -12.14 -0.79
CA LYS A 336 -2.02 -11.53 0.53
C LYS A 336 -2.31 -10.04 0.43
N ILE A 337 -1.85 -9.39 -0.63
CA ILE A 337 -2.00 -7.97 -0.91
C ILE A 337 -2.15 -7.80 -2.43
N VAL A 338 -3.12 -7.00 -2.87
CA VAL A 338 -3.25 -6.54 -4.25
C VAL A 338 -2.57 -5.18 -4.35
N ASP A 339 -1.30 -5.18 -4.77
CA ASP A 339 -0.53 -3.96 -4.98
C ASP A 339 -1.04 -3.22 -6.23
N PHE A 340 -1.38 -1.94 -6.08
CA PHE A 340 -1.84 -1.12 -7.21
C PHE A 340 -0.74 -0.77 -8.21
N ASN A 341 0.53 -0.96 -7.83
CA ASN A 341 1.68 -0.74 -8.71
C ASN A 341 2.04 -1.99 -9.53
N ASP A 342 1.52 -3.17 -9.15
CA ASP A 342 1.74 -4.41 -9.88
C ASP A 342 1.19 -4.27 -11.33
N VAL A 343 2.01 -4.67 -12.30
CA VAL A 343 1.63 -4.63 -13.71
C VAL A 343 0.45 -5.56 -14.01
N ASP A 344 0.37 -6.64 -13.26
CA ASP A 344 -0.61 -7.72 -13.33
C ASP A 344 -1.62 -7.66 -12.17
N ALA A 345 -1.72 -6.51 -11.50
CA ALA A 345 -2.70 -6.29 -10.44
C ALA A 345 -4.12 -6.61 -10.91
N GLU A 346 -4.88 -7.35 -10.12
CA GLU A 346 -6.26 -7.71 -10.46
C GLU A 346 -7.19 -6.48 -10.44
N MET A 347 -6.79 -5.46 -9.67
CA MET A 347 -7.47 -4.21 -9.44
C MET A 347 -6.45 -3.09 -9.25
N ILE A 348 -6.77 -1.88 -9.69
CA ILE A 348 -5.97 -0.68 -9.42
C ILE A 348 -6.84 0.43 -8.81
N CYS A 349 -6.26 1.25 -7.93
CA CYS A 349 -6.90 2.49 -7.47
C CYS A 349 -6.63 3.62 -8.47
N THR A 350 -7.68 4.25 -9.00
CA THR A 350 -7.57 5.32 -10.01
C THR A 350 -7.92 6.70 -9.47
N GLY A 351 -8.48 6.78 -8.27
CA GLY A 351 -8.87 8.05 -7.67
C GLY A 351 -9.29 7.91 -6.22
N ILE A 352 -9.25 9.03 -5.52
CA ILE A 352 -9.83 9.20 -4.20
C ILE A 352 -11.11 10.01 -4.38
N MET A 353 -12.24 9.42 -4.00
CA MET A 353 -13.53 10.07 -3.95
C MET A 353 -13.71 10.69 -2.57
N ILE A 354 -13.97 11.98 -2.51
CA ILE A 354 -14.17 12.72 -1.26
C ILE A 354 -15.55 13.36 -1.30
N ARG A 355 -16.31 13.20 -0.22
CA ARG A 355 -17.56 13.91 0.02
C ARG A 355 -17.39 14.77 1.27
N VAL A 356 -17.69 16.06 1.14
CA VAL A 356 -17.61 17.05 2.21
C VAL A 356 -19.00 17.64 2.40
N THR A 357 -19.52 17.59 3.63
CA THR A 357 -20.92 17.98 3.91
C THR A 357 -21.01 18.84 5.17
N GLU A 358 -21.96 19.77 5.20
CA GLU A 358 -22.29 20.57 6.40
C GLU A 358 -23.05 19.74 7.45
N GLN A 359 -23.93 18.86 6.98
CA GLN A 359 -24.71 17.96 7.82
C GLN A 359 -24.03 16.60 7.89
N HIS A 360 -24.32 15.85 8.96
CA HIS A 360 -23.84 14.47 9.07
C HIS A 360 -24.29 13.67 7.84
N PRO A 361 -23.41 12.90 7.18
CA PRO A 361 -23.73 12.20 5.93
C PRO A 361 -24.96 11.29 5.99
N GLN A 362 -25.33 10.78 7.16
CA GLN A 362 -26.56 9.99 7.37
C GLN A 362 -27.85 10.77 7.11
N SER A 363 -27.82 12.09 7.24
CA SER A 363 -28.98 12.97 7.00
C SER A 363 -29.19 13.27 5.52
N LEU A 364 -28.26 12.87 4.65
CA LEU A 364 -28.36 13.14 3.21
C LEU A 364 -29.44 12.25 2.56
N PRO A 365 -30.10 12.73 1.48
CA PRO A 365 -31.15 11.97 0.81
C PRO A 365 -30.72 10.59 0.31
N ASP A 366 -29.48 10.45 -0.17
CA ASP A 366 -28.88 9.21 -0.68
C ASP A 366 -28.44 8.25 0.44
N SER A 367 -28.35 8.72 1.68
CA SER A 367 -28.00 7.94 2.87
C SER A 367 -29.20 7.49 3.69
N LYS A 368 -30.44 7.83 3.28
CA LYS A 368 -31.67 7.50 4.03
C LYS A 368 -31.84 6.01 4.32
N TRP A 369 -31.27 5.14 3.51
CA TRP A 369 -31.33 3.69 3.71
C TRP A 369 -30.45 3.18 4.87
N TRP A 370 -29.54 4.00 5.42
CA TRP A 370 -28.63 3.60 6.51
C TRP A 370 -29.36 3.34 7.84
N SER A 371 -30.55 3.88 8.02
CA SER A 371 -31.34 3.74 9.25
C SER A 371 -32.40 2.63 9.20
N GLY A 372 -32.45 1.87 8.11
CA GLY A 372 -33.52 0.89 7.80
C GLY A 372 -33.26 -0.55 8.23
#